data_AF-A0A942UUW7-F1
#
_entry.id   AF-A0A942UUW7-F1
#
_cell.length_a   1.000
_cell.length_b   1.000
_cell.length_c   1.000
_cell.angle_alpha   90.00
_cell.angle_beta   90.00
_cell.angle_gamma   90.00
#
_symmetry.space_group_name_H-M   'P 1'
#
loop_
_entity.id
_entity.type
_entity.pdbx_description
1 polymer ?
#
loop_
_entity_poly.entity_id
_entity_poly.type
_entity_poly.pdbx_seq_one_letter_code
_entity_poly.pdbx_strand_id
1 'polypeptide(L)' 'MLEGLSVMEILKMMLPVIILELAVKIFCLVSIFKNGVRNLNKVGWTLIILFISTIGPIAFLIFGRRNNYDN' A
#
# COMPACT_ATOMS: atom_id res chain seq x y z
N MET A 1 20.88 3.27 24.76
CA MET A 1 20.61 1.84 24.48
C MET A 1 20.67 1.46 22.99
N LEU A 2 20.79 2.41 22.05
CA LEU A 2 20.82 2.12 20.59
C LEU A 2 22.17 2.45 19.91
N GLU A 3 23.21 2.83 20.66
CA GLU A 3 24.48 3.32 20.10
C GLU A 3 25.41 2.24 19.52
N GLY A 4 25.04 0.95 19.61
CA GLY A 4 25.82 -0.17 19.09
C GLY A 4 25.18 -0.89 17.89
N LEU A 5 23.99 -0.48 17.45
CA LEU A 5 23.29 -1.17 16.37
C LEU A 5 23.86 -0.73 15.01
N SER A 6 24.35 -1.69 14.24
CA SER A 6 24.76 -1.45 12.86
C SER A 6 23.54 -1.14 12.00
N VAL A 7 23.71 -0.32 10.96
CA VAL A 7 22.66 -0.03 9.94
C VAL A 7 22.05 -1.32 9.40
N MET A 8 22.85 -2.40 9.31
CA MET A 8 22.41 -3.71 8.84
C MET A 8 21.40 -4.39 9.80
N GLU A 9 21.53 -4.18 11.11
CA GLU A 9 20.61 -4.74 12.10
C GLU A 9 19.28 -3.99 12.09
N ILE A 10 19.33 -2.66 11.98
CA ILE A 10 18.14 -1.82 11.83
C ILE A 10 17.36 -2.23 10.56
N LEU A 11 18.06 -2.41 9.44
CA LEU A 11 17.46 -2.86 8.19
C LEU A 11 16.80 -4.24 8.33
N LYS A 12 17.46 -5.21 8.99
CA LYS A 12 16.88 -6.54 9.22
C LYS A 12 15.62 -6.50 10.07
N MET A 13 15.57 -5.63 11.08
CA MET A 13 14.39 -5.44 11.92
C MET A 13 13.23 -4.77 11.17
N MET A 14 13.53 -3.83 10.26
CA MET A 14 12.52 -3.14 9.44
C MET A 14 12.08 -3.95 8.21
N LEU A 15 12.89 -4.90 7.76
CA LEU A 15 12.61 -5.77 6.61
C LEU A 15 11.18 -6.35 6.58
N PRO A 16 10.64 -6.97 7.66
CA PRO A 16 9.27 -7.50 7.63
C PRO A 16 8.21 -6.42 7.38
N VAL A 17 8.39 -5.22 7.95
CA VAL A 17 7.45 -4.11 7.77
C VAL A 17 7.49 -3.61 6.32
N ILE A 18 8.70 -3.49 5.74
CA ILE A 18 8.87 -3.08 4.35
C ILE A 18 8.22 -4.09 3.39
N ILE A 19 8.44 -5.40 3.62
CA ILE A 19 7.82 -6.46 2.82
C ILE A 19 6.30 -6.39 2.90
N LEU A 20 5.74 -6.22 4.10
CA LEU A 20 4.30 -6.09 4.31
C LEU A 20 3.75 -4.86 3.58
N GLU A 21 4.41 -3.71 3.69
CA GLU A 21 3.99 -2.47 3.03
C GLU A 21 3.98 -2.64 1.50
N LEU A 22 5.02 -3.24 0.94
CA LEU A 22 5.09 -3.53 -0.50
C LEU A 22 4.01 -4.52 -0.94
N ALA A 23 3.75 -5.57 -0.16
CA ALA A 23 2.70 -6.54 -0.45
C ALA A 23 1.32 -5.87 -0.52
N VAL A 24 1.02 -4.98 0.43
CA VAL A 24 -0.24 -4.22 0.46
C VAL A 24 -0.33 -3.26 -0.73
N LYS A 25 0.76 -2.54 -1.07
CA LYS A 25 0.79 -1.66 -2.25
C LYS A 25 0.51 -2.44 -3.53
N ILE A 26 1.20 -3.56 -3.74
CA ILE A 26 1.01 -4.42 -4.91
C ILE A 26 -0.44 -4.94 -4.95
N PHE A 27 -0.98 -5.41 -3.83
CA PHE A 27 -2.36 -5.85 -3.73
C PHE A 27 -3.35 -4.76 -4.15
N CYS A 28 -3.14 -3.52 -3.69
CA CYS A 28 -3.97 -2.38 -4.06
C CYS A 28 -3.89 -2.08 -5.56
N LEU A 29 -2.68 -2.05 -6.13
CA LEU A 29 -2.49 -1.84 -7.56
C LEU A 29 -3.18 -2.94 -8.40
N VAL A 30 -3.00 -4.21 -8.04
CA VAL A 30 -3.68 -5.33 -8.71
C VAL A 30 -5.19 -5.19 -8.61
N SER A 31 -5.72 -4.78 -7.46
CA SER A 31 -7.15 -4.54 -7.26
C SER A 31 -7.67 -3.41 -8.16
N ILE A 32 -6.91 -2.32 -8.35
CA ILE A 32 -7.25 -1.23 -9.27
C ILE A 32 -7.38 -1.73 -10.72
N PHE A 33 -6.44 -2.58 -11.16
CA PHE A 33 -6.47 -3.11 -12.52
C PHE A 33 -7.59 -4.15 -12.71
N LYS A 34 -7.82 -5.02 -11.72
CA LYS A 34 -8.76 -6.13 -11.81
C LYS A 34 -10.22 -5.71 -11.56
N ASN A 35 -10.47 -4.99 -10.47
CA ASN A 35 -11.81 -4.64 -10.02
C ASN A 35 -12.21 -3.23 -10.46
N GLY A 36 -11.24 -2.39 -10.82
CA GLY A 36 -11.46 -0.97 -11.07
C GLY A 36 -11.50 -0.15 -9.79
N VAL A 37 -11.92 1.09 -9.92
CA VAL A 37 -11.92 2.13 -8.88
C VAL A 37 -13.32 2.72 -8.77
N ARG A 38 -13.78 3.01 -7.55
CA ARG A 38 -15.14 3.53 -7.34
C ARG A 38 -15.23 5.06 -7.44
N ASN A 39 -14.37 5.77 -6.70
CA ASN A 39 -14.53 7.21 -6.46
C ASN A 39 -13.63 8.11 -7.33
N LEU A 40 -12.46 7.63 -7.76
CA LEU A 40 -11.45 8.41 -8.51
C LEU A 40 -10.98 7.63 -9.72
N ASN A 41 -10.23 8.26 -10.63
CA ASN A 41 -9.63 7.56 -11.76
C ASN A 41 -8.52 6.57 -11.29
N LYS A 42 -8.16 5.60 -12.15
CA LYS A 42 -7.15 4.57 -11.82
C LYS A 42 -5.78 5.18 -11.50
N VAL A 43 -5.37 6.20 -12.27
CA VAL A 43 -4.08 6.89 -12.13
C VAL A 43 -3.98 7.66 -10.80
N GLY A 44 -5.05 8.33 -10.37
CA GLY A 44 -5.09 9.10 -9.13
C GLY A 44 -4.93 8.20 -7.91
N TRP A 45 -5.63 7.06 -7.88
CA TRP A 45 -5.43 6.07 -6.83
C TRP A 45 -4.02 5.45 -6.85
N THR A 46 -3.47 5.17 -8.03
CA THR A 46 -2.09 4.70 -8.17
C THR A 46 -1.09 5.70 -7.58
N LEU A 47 -1.24 7.00 -7.87
CA LEU A 47 -0.40 8.05 -7.30
C LEU A 47 -0.54 8.10 -5.77
N ILE A 48 -1.77 8.06 -5.24
CA ILE A 48 -2.01 8.07 -3.79
C ILE A 48 -1.31 6.89 -3.09
N ILE A 49 -1.40 5.68 -3.66
CA ILE A 49 -0.77 4.48 -3.11
C ILE A 49 0.78 4.57 -3.13
N LEU A 50 1.35 5.19 -4.17
CA LEU A 50 2.79 5.35 -4.32
C LEU A 50 3.36 6.46 -3.43
N PHE A 51 2.67 7.60 -3.34
CA PHE A 51 3.19 8.82 -2.70
C PHE A 51 2.80 8.95 -1.22
N ILE A 52 1.73 8.31 -0.75
CA ILE A 52 1.23 8.45 0.63
C ILE A 52 1.51 7.19 1.48
N SER A 53 2.70 6.62 1.34
CA SER A 53 3.23 5.47 2.12
C SER A 53 2.17 4.42 2.45
N THR A 54 1.90 4.14 3.74
CA THR A 54 0.89 3.17 4.18
C THR A 54 -0.53 3.75 4.18
N ILE A 55 -0.69 5.06 4.34
CA ILE A 55 -2.00 5.73 4.41
C ILE A 55 -2.73 5.65 3.07
N GLY A 56 -2.01 5.81 1.95
CA GLY A 56 -2.58 5.71 0.60
C GLY A 56 -3.25 4.36 0.30
N PRO A 57 -2.55 3.22 0.46
CA PRO A 57 -3.12 1.88 0.35
C PRO A 57 -4.32 1.65 1.29
N ILE A 58 -4.23 2.09 2.55
CA ILE A 58 -5.33 1.94 3.51
C ILE A 58 -6.57 2.74 3.04
N ALA A 59 -6.38 3.99 2.61
CA ALA A 59 -7.47 4.81 2.08
C ALA A 59 -8.10 4.18 0.82
N PHE A 60 -7.29 3.58 -0.06
CA PHE A 60 -7.79 2.86 -1.22
C PHE A 60 -8.63 1.64 -0.81
N LEU A 61 -8.18 0.84 0.15
CA LEU A 61 -8.90 -0.35 0.59
C LEU A 61 -10.27 -0.02 1.21
N ILE A 62 -10.38 1.12 1.90
CA ILE A 62 -11.62 1.56 2.55
C ILE A 62 -12.57 2.26 1.56
N PHE A 63 -12.05 3.23 0.80
CA PHE A 63 -12.88 4.13 -0.03
C PHE A 63 -12.75 3.92 -1.53
N GLY A 64 -11.60 3.45 -2.01
CA GLY A 64 -11.29 3.31 -3.43
C GLY A 64 -11.74 1.99 -4.05
N ARG A 65 -11.77 0.91 -3.25
CA ARG A 65 -12.08 -0.45 -3.71
C ARG A 65 -13.54 -0.54 -4.16
N ARG A 66 -13.73 -0.88 -5.44
CA ARG A 66 -15.05 -1.26 -5.96
C ARG A 66 -15.42 -2.64 -5.42
N ASN A 67 -16.51 -2.71 -4.66
CA ASN A 67 -17.01 -3.94 -4.06
C ASN A 67 -17.97 -4.58 -5.06
N ASN A 68 -17.76 -5.83 -5.45
CA ASN A 68 -18.57 -6.55 -6.45
C ASN A 68 -20.02 -6.87 -5.99
N TYR A 69 -20.58 -6.14 -5.03
CA TYR A 69 -21.96 -6.29 -4.58
C TYR A 69 -22.91 -5.33 -5.30
N ASP A 70 -22.41 -4.58 -6.29
CA ASP A 70 -23.14 -3.58 -7.06
C ASP A 70 -23.38 -3.97 -8.54
N ASN A 71 -23.31 -5.27 -8.90
CA ASN A 71 -23.95 -5.88 -10.08
C ASN A 71 -24.14 -7.39 -9.91
#